data_AF-A0A914NKN7-F1
#
_entry.id   AF-A0A914NKN7-F1
#
_cell.length_a   1.000
_cell.length_b   1.000
_cell.length_c   1.000
_cell.angle_alpha   90.00
_cell.angle_beta   90.00
_cell.angle_gamma   90.00
#
_symmetry.space_group_name_H-M   'P 1'
#
loop_
_entity.id
_entity.type
_entity.pdbx_description
1 polymer ?
#
loop_
_entity_poly.entity_id
_entity_poly.type
_entity_poly.pdbx_seq_one_letter_code
_entity_poly.pdbx_strand_id
1 'polypeptide(L)'
;MILSINSNENMAVEQNLENLQGEKTPFDLLYSTESGFYKAYELQEIIGQGIASVVRKCLENETKHPYAVKIVDVTTERQSEKEAKLALEEALSEVKLLKKLSGHPSI
;
A
#
# COMPACT_ATOMS: atom_id res chain seq x y z
N MET A 1 -2.21 -12.53 3.74
CA MET A 1 -1.38 -11.39 3.30
C MET A 1 -2.31 -10.26 2.89
N ILE A 2 -2.21 -9.11 3.53
CA ILE A 2 -2.94 -7.90 3.10
C ILE A 2 -1.99 -7.13 2.17
N LEU A 3 -2.41 -6.90 0.92
CA LEU A 3 -1.64 -6.11 -0.04
C LEU A 3 -2.22 -4.69 -0.08
N SER A 4 -1.38 -3.68 0.16
CA SER A 4 -1.73 -2.27 -0.01
C SER A 4 -0.95 -1.72 -1.19
N ILE A 5 -1.66 -1.13 -2.16
CA ILE A 5 -1.08 -0.56 -3.38
C ILE A 5 -0.95 0.94 -3.18
N ASN A 6 0.27 1.46 -3.24
CA ASN A 6 0.54 2.89 -3.13
C ASN A 6 0.85 3.49 -4.50
N SER A 7 0.12 4.54 -4.86
CA SER A 7 0.42 5.38 -6.03
C SER A 7 0.92 6.72 -5.49
N ASN A 8 2.23 6.89 -5.48
CA ASN A 8 2.92 8.11 -5.15
C ASN A 8 2.70 9.17 -6.25
N GLU A 9 1.92 10.21 -5.94
CA GLU A 9 2.11 11.54 -6.52
C GLU A 9 2.83 12.40 -5.48
N ASN A 10 4.13 12.56 -5.70
CA ASN A 10 5.07 13.51 -5.09
C ASN A 10 5.48 13.34 -3.62
N MET A 11 6.75 12.96 -3.50
CA MET A 11 7.64 13.19 -2.39
C MET A 11 8.00 14.70 -2.34
N ALA A 12 7.03 15.58 -2.04
CA ALA A 12 7.24 17.03 -1.92
C ALA A 12 6.49 17.71 -0.76
N VAL A 13 5.81 16.94 0.10
CA VAL A 13 4.80 17.50 1.04
C VAL A 13 5.37 17.87 2.42
N GLU A 14 6.63 17.57 2.74
CA GLU A 14 7.17 17.92 4.07
C GLU A 14 7.54 19.39 4.29
N GLN A 15 7.32 20.31 3.33
CA GLN A 15 7.64 21.74 3.54
C GLN A 15 6.55 22.77 3.20
N ASN A 16 5.36 22.40 2.71
CA ASN A 16 4.33 23.40 2.40
C ASN A 16 2.95 22.96 2.86
N LEU A 17 2.77 22.92 4.17
CA LEU A 17 1.44 23.00 4.79
C LEU A 17 1.01 24.47 4.79
N GLU A 18 0.51 24.97 3.66
CA GLU A 18 -0.48 26.05 3.61
C GLU A 18 -0.90 26.28 2.14
N ASN A 19 -2.19 26.03 1.88
CA ASN A 19 -2.94 26.39 0.67
C ASN A 19 -2.87 25.42 -0.52
N LEU A 20 -3.88 24.56 -0.66
CA LEU A 20 -4.72 24.52 -1.87
C LEU A 20 -6.00 23.71 -1.61
N GLN A 21 -7.14 24.26 -2.04
CA GLN A 21 -8.44 23.62 -2.00
C GLN A 21 -8.51 22.52 -3.08
N GLY A 22 -8.74 21.27 -2.67
CA GLY A 22 -9.75 20.42 -3.30
C GLY A 22 -9.35 19.55 -4.49
N GLU A 23 -8.31 18.73 -4.38
CA GLU A 23 -8.27 17.39 -5.00
C GLU A 23 -7.35 16.49 -4.15
N LYS A 24 -7.93 15.50 -3.47
CA LYS A 24 -7.16 14.56 -2.63
C LYS A 24 -6.37 13.64 -3.57
N THR A 25 -5.05 13.62 -3.45
CA THR A 25 -4.19 12.72 -4.23
C THR A 25 -4.52 11.25 -3.93
N PRO A 26 -4.22 10.29 -4.81
CA PRO A 26 -4.32 8.86 -4.49
C PRO A 26 -3.57 8.47 -3.21
N PHE A 27 -2.50 9.20 -2.89
CA PHE A 27 -1.74 9.10 -1.65
C PHE A 27 -2.54 9.61 -0.42
N ASP A 28 -3.24 10.74 -0.54
CA ASP A 28 -4.15 11.28 0.50
C ASP A 28 -5.36 10.37 0.75
N LEU A 29 -5.80 9.63 -0.27
CA LEU A 29 -6.85 8.62 -0.16
C LEU A 29 -6.35 7.35 0.56
N LEU A 30 -5.10 6.94 0.31
CA LEU A 30 -4.49 5.81 0.99
C LEU A 30 -4.31 6.08 2.49
N TYR A 31 -3.90 7.30 2.86
CA TYR A 31 -3.74 7.79 4.24
C TYR A 31 -5.02 8.40 4.82
N SER A 32 -6.14 8.40 4.10
CA SER A 32 -7.38 8.97 4.61
C SER A 32 -7.81 8.19 5.86
N THR A 33 -7.88 8.89 6.99
CA THR A 33 -8.31 8.35 8.27
C THR A 33 -9.81 7.98 8.29
N GLU A 34 -10.55 8.32 7.23
CA GLU A 34 -11.99 8.13 7.09
C GLU A 34 -12.38 6.83 6.35
N SER A 35 -11.57 6.38 5.40
CA SER A 35 -11.74 5.10 4.67
C SER A 35 -10.41 4.59 4.14
N GLY A 36 -10.11 3.29 4.31
CA GLY A 36 -8.89 2.66 3.79
C GLY A 36 -8.22 1.71 4.79
N PHE A 37 -7.01 1.25 4.44
CA PHE A 37 -6.23 0.31 5.26
C PHE A 37 -5.94 0.85 6.66
N TYR A 38 -5.50 2.10 6.79
CA TYR A 38 -5.07 2.68 8.08
C TYR A 38 -6.21 2.91 9.08
N LYS A 39 -7.46 2.93 8.62
CA LYS A 39 -8.63 2.94 9.52
C LYS A 39 -8.81 1.60 10.22
N ALA A 40 -8.57 0.51 9.51
CA ALA A 40 -8.74 -0.85 10.02
C ALA A 40 -7.46 -1.40 10.65
N TYR A 41 -6.28 -0.86 10.31
CA TYR A 41 -5.00 -1.42 10.75
C TYR A 41 -3.99 -0.36 11.19
N GLU A 42 -3.27 -0.68 12.26
CA GLU A 42 -2.13 0.08 12.78
C GLU A 42 -0.82 -0.58 12.32
N LEU A 43 0.08 0.18 11.68
CA LEU A 43 1.39 -0.32 11.27
C LEU A 43 2.37 -0.40 12.44
N GLN A 44 3.19 -1.45 12.45
CA GLN A 44 4.29 -1.67 13.41
C GLN A 44 5.64 -1.77 12.68
N GLU A 45 6.58 -2.56 13.18
CA GLU A 45 7.93 -2.71 12.63
C GLU A 45 7.97 -3.25 11.19
N ILE A 46 9.03 -2.90 10.46
CA ILE A 46 9.36 -3.50 9.15
C ILE A 46 9.95 -4.88 9.40
N ILE A 47 9.43 -5.88 8.67
CA ILE A 47 9.86 -7.29 8.75
C ILE A 47 10.39 -7.83 7.41
N GLY A 48 10.31 -7.04 6.34
CA GLY A 48 10.88 -7.38 5.04
C GLY A 48 10.96 -6.18 4.11
N GLN A 49 11.95 -6.17 3.22
CA GLN A 49 12.17 -5.11 2.23
C GLN A 49 12.48 -5.72 0.86
N GLY A 50 11.80 -5.23 -0.16
CA GLY A 50 12.02 -5.57 -1.56
C GLY A 50 12.31 -4.31 -2.39
N ILE A 51 12.55 -4.49 -3.68
CA ILE A 51 12.93 -3.41 -4.60
C ILE A 51 11.82 -2.35 -4.72
N ALA A 52 10.56 -2.79 -4.80
CA ALA A 52 9.39 -1.93 -4.94
C ALA A 52 8.31 -2.21 -3.87
N SER A 53 8.73 -2.74 -2.71
CA SER A 53 7.79 -3.07 -1.64
C SER A 53 8.43 -3.12 -0.28
N VAL A 54 7.64 -2.89 0.76
CA VAL A 54 8.00 -3.12 2.16
C VAL A 54 6.97 -4.01 2.82
N VAL A 55 7.41 -4.94 3.66
CA VAL A 55 6.55 -5.78 4.49
C VAL A 55 6.65 -5.30 5.93
N ARG A 56 5.52 -4.98 6.53
CA ARG A 56 5.42 -4.56 7.93
C ARG A 56 4.52 -5.50 8.69
N LYS A 57 4.79 -5.63 9.98
CA LYS A 57 3.79 -6.14 10.92
C LYS A 57 2.72 -5.06 11.10
N CYS A 58 1.47 -5.46 11.26
CA CYS A 58 0.37 -4.56 11.59
C CYS A 58 -0.61 -5.23 12.56
N LEU A 59 -1.42 -4.44 13.25
CA LEU A 59 -2.50 -4.91 14.10
C LEU A 59 -3.83 -4.46 13.51
N GLU A 60 -4.82 -5.35 13.47
CA GLU A 60 -6.20 -4.94 13.21
C GLU A 60 -6.73 -4.14 14.40
N ASN A 61 -7.31 -2.96 14.13
CA ASN A 61 -7.65 -2.00 15.16
C ASN A 61 -8.72 -2.51 16.13
N GLU A 62 -9.71 -3.27 15.64
CA GLU A 62 -10.82 -3.80 16.43
C GLU A 62 -10.40 -5.01 17.28
N THR A 63 -9.71 -5.98 16.68
CA THR A 63 -9.40 -7.28 17.31
C THR A 63 -8.03 -7.31 17.98
N LYS A 64 -7.15 -6.36 17.62
CA LYS A 64 -5.72 -6.36 17.92
C LYS A 64 -5.00 -7.62 17.41
N HIS A 65 -5.58 -8.32 16.44
CA HIS A 65 -4.94 -9.48 15.83
C HIS A 65 -3.75 -9.05 14.96
N PRO A 66 -2.58 -9.70 15.09
CA PRO A 66 -1.39 -9.36 14.31
C PRO A 66 -1.44 -9.95 12.90
N TYR A 67 -1.04 -9.14 11.92
CA TYR A 67 -0.91 -9.52 10.52
C TYR A 67 0.42 -9.02 9.94
N ALA A 68 0.77 -9.55 8.76
CA ALA A 68 1.78 -8.97 7.90
C ALA A 68 1.10 -8.29 6.70
N VAL A 69 1.46 -7.03 6.45
CA VAL A 69 1.03 -6.24 5.29
C VAL A 69 2.21 -6.03 4.36
N LYS A 70 2.02 -6.33 3.08
CA LYS A 70 2.97 -5.99 2.00
C LYS A 70 2.46 -4.73 1.32
N ILE A 71 3.22 -3.65 1.41
CA ILE A 71 2.94 -2.37 0.78
C ILE A 71 3.77 -2.34 -0.50
N VAL A 72 3.12 -2.25 -1.65
CA VAL A 72 3.76 -2.24 -2.97
C VAL A 72 3.68 -0.83 -3.53
N ASP A 73 4.83 -0.29 -3.91
CA ASP A 73 4.94 0.97 -4.59
C ASP A 73 4.80 0.72 -6.11
N VAL A 74 3.69 1.18 -6.69
CA VAL A 74 3.41 1.00 -8.13
C VAL A 74 3.71 2.25 -8.94
N THR A 75 4.11 3.36 -8.31
CA THR A 75 4.51 4.57 -9.03
C THR A 75 5.74 5.22 -8.41
N THR A 76 6.71 5.55 -9.25
CA THR A 76 7.85 6.38 -8.86
C THR A 76 7.93 7.59 -9.77
N GLU A 77 8.44 8.71 -9.27
CA GLU A 77 8.59 9.97 -10.05
C GLU A 77 9.43 9.81 -11.33
N ARG A 78 10.15 8.69 -11.45
CA ARG A 78 11.01 8.37 -12.60
C ARG A 78 10.38 7.39 -13.59
N GLN A 79 9.20 6.85 -13.29
CA GLN A 79 8.51 5.88 -14.15
C GLN A 79 7.57 6.56 -15.13
N SER A 80 7.53 6.03 -16.34
CA SER A 80 6.48 6.35 -17.31
C SER A 80 5.12 5.79 -16.87
N GLU A 81 4.03 6.40 -17.34
CA GLU A 81 2.66 5.91 -17.10
C GLU A 81 2.49 4.43 -17.48
N LYS A 82 3.19 4.00 -18.54
CA LYS A 82 3.19 2.60 -19.00
C LYS A 82 3.84 1.66 -17.97
N GLU A 83 4.96 2.07 -17.36
CA GLU A 83 5.65 1.27 -16.34
C GLU A 83 4.84 1.18 -15.05
N ALA A 84 4.23 2.28 -14.63
CA ALA A 84 3.31 2.30 -13.49
C ALA A 84 2.12 1.34 -13.69
N LYS A 85 1.51 1.38 -14.88
CA LYS A 85 0.43 0.45 -15.24
C LYS A 85 0.89 -1.00 -15.22
N LEU A 86 2.08 -1.29 -15.73
CA LEU A 86 2.64 -2.64 -15.71
C LEU A 86 2.86 -3.13 -14.26
N ALA A 87 3.44 -2.31 -13.39
CA ALA A 87 3.64 -2.63 -11.98
C ALA A 87 2.32 -2.93 -11.26
N LEU A 88 1.27 -2.16 -11.56
CA LEU A 88 -0.08 -2.42 -11.05
C LEU A 88 -0.64 -3.76 -11.56
N GLU A 89 -0.52 -4.05 -12.86
CA GLU A 89 -0.97 -5.31 -13.44
C GLU A 89 -0.25 -6.53 -12.82
N GLU A 90 1.04 -6.40 -12.56
CA GLU A 90 1.84 -7.43 -11.87
C GLU A 90 1.37 -7.64 -10.43
N ALA A 91 1.18 -6.56 -9.66
CA ALA A 91 0.67 -6.63 -8.29
C ALA A 91 -0.74 -7.26 -8.22
N LEU A 92 -1.61 -6.93 -9.17
CA LEU A 92 -2.95 -7.52 -9.27
C LEU A 92 -2.89 -9.01 -9.66
N SER A 93 -1.97 -9.39 -10.54
CA SER A 93 -1.72 -10.79 -10.90
C SER A 93 -1.24 -11.62 -9.71
N GLU A 94 -0.34 -11.06 -8.88
CA GLU A 94 0.12 -11.68 -7.63
C GLU A 94 -1.07 -11.96 -6.69
N VAL A 95 -1.92 -10.95 -6.46
CA VAL A 95 -3.12 -11.11 -5.61
C VAL A 95 -4.07 -12.16 -6.18
N LYS A 96 -4.25 -12.19 -7.50
CA LYS A 96 -5.11 -13.18 -8.16
C LYS A 96 -4.60 -14.61 -7.95
N LEU A 97 -3.28 -14.82 -8.00
CA LEU A 97 -2.68 -16.12 -7.73
C LEU A 97 -2.83 -16.52 -6.25
N LEU A 98 -2.53 -15.61 -5.32
CA LEU A 98 -2.69 -15.86 -3.87
C LEU A 98 -4.13 -16.23 -3.50
N LYS A 99 -5.13 -15.58 -4.10
CA LYS A 99 -6.55 -15.92 -3.90
C LYS A 99 -6.88 -17.35 -4.36
N LYS A 100 -6.28 -17.83 -5.46
CA LYS A 100 -6.48 -19.20 -5.96
C LYS A 100 -5.82 -20.25 -5.08
N LEU A 101 -4.72 -19.90 -4.42
CA LEU A 101 -3.96 -20.80 -3.56
C LEU A 101 -4.43 -20.75 -2.09
N SER A 102 -5.38 -19.86 -1.78
CA SER A 102 -5.95 -19.71 -0.44
C SER A 102 -6.51 -21.01 0.09
N GLY A 103 -6.15 -21.36 1.34
CA GLY A 103 -6.59 -22.57 2.02
C GLY A 103 -5.62 -23.75 1.91
N HIS A 104 -4.54 -23.66 1.13
CA HIS A 104 -3.49 -24.66 1.15
C HIS A 104 -2.65 -24.54 2.45
N PRO A 105 -2.39 -25.63 3.20
CA PRO A 105 -1.83 -25.58 4.56
C PRO A 105 -0.38 -25.08 4.66
N SER A 106 0.28 -24.86 3.53
CA SER A 106 1.68 -24.42 3.46
C SER A 106 1.88 -23.23 2.53
N ILE A 107 0.80 -22.51 2.20
CA ILE A 107 0.81 -21.30 1.38
C ILE A 107 0.10 -20.16 2.13
#